data_AF-A0A5A9Z0W4-F1
#
_entry.id   AF-A0A5A9Z0W4-F1
#
_cell.length_a   1.000
_cell.length_b   1.000
_cell.length_c   1.000
_cell.angle_alpha   90.00
_cell.angle_beta   90.00
_cell.angle_gamma   90.00
#
_symmetry.space_group_name_H-M   'P 1'
#
loop_
_entity.id
_entity.type
_entity.pdbx_description
1 polymer ?
#
loop_
_entity_poly.entity_id
_entity_poly.type
_entity_poly.pdbx_seq_one_letter_code
_entity_poly.pdbx_strand_id
1 'polypeptide(L)'
;MPKTNELSQFERDLLESVRQAKSGEHARVHTPDEIQARRPGRPAGSTAEVRKVSTTIRFDPDVLEGLRATGPGWQTRANNALREWLREHN
;
A
#
# COMPACT_ATOMS: atom_id res chain seq x y z
N MET A 1 27.36 -4.46 33.11
CA MET A 1 27.69 -4.64 31.68
C MET A 1 27.42 -6.10 31.32
N PRO A 2 26.33 -6.43 30.60
CA PRO A 2 26.23 -7.73 29.96
C PRO A 2 26.14 -7.55 28.44
N LYS A 3 27.25 -7.78 27.72
CA LYS A 3 27.26 -7.93 26.24
C LYS A 3 27.84 -9.27 25.79
N THR A 4 28.19 -10.14 26.73
CA THR A 4 28.93 -11.36 26.44
C THR A 4 28.05 -12.48 25.89
N ASN A 5 26.77 -12.53 26.26
CA ASN A 5 25.86 -13.60 25.84
C ASN A 5 25.28 -13.37 24.44
N GLU A 6 24.92 -12.13 24.11
CA GLU A 6 24.37 -11.77 22.79
C GLU A 6 25.41 -11.87 21.68
N LEU A 7 26.66 -11.48 21.96
CA LEU A 7 27.76 -11.60 20.99
C LEU A 7 28.07 -13.06 20.66
N SER A 8 28.00 -13.96 21.67
CA SER A 8 28.19 -15.40 21.48
C SER A 8 27.05 -16.09 20.72
N GLN A 9 25.81 -15.59 20.88
CA GLN A 9 24.67 -16.10 20.13
C GLN A 9 24.75 -15.64 18.67
N PHE A 10 25.07 -14.36 18.44
CA PHE A 10 25.28 -13.81 17.11
C PHE A 10 26.39 -14.53 16.32
N GLU A 11 27.52 -14.83 16.96
CA GLU A 11 28.61 -15.59 16.33
C GLU A 11 28.17 -17.00 15.92
N ARG A 12 27.34 -17.66 16.74
CA ARG A 12 26.78 -18.98 16.43
C ARG A 12 25.84 -18.94 15.24
N ASP A 13 24.92 -17.98 15.24
CA ASP A 13 23.94 -17.80 14.17
C ASP A 13 24.63 -17.44 12.84
N LEU A 14 25.68 -16.62 12.89
CA LEU A 14 26.47 -16.25 11.72
C LEU A 14 27.22 -17.46 11.13
N LEU A 15 27.87 -18.26 11.97
CA LEU A 15 28.56 -19.48 11.52
C LEU A 15 27.59 -20.51 10.94
N GLU A 16 26.39 -20.60 11.49
CA GLU A 16 25.33 -21.47 10.98
C GLU A 16 24.82 -20.99 9.62
N SER A 17 24.57 -19.68 9.46
CA SER A 17 24.17 -19.08 8.18
C SER A 17 25.21 -19.33 7.08
N VAL A 18 26.51 -19.19 7.39
CA VAL A 18 27.59 -19.45 6.42
C VAL A 18 27.66 -20.94 6.04
N ARG A 19 27.37 -21.86 6.96
CA ARG A 19 27.30 -23.30 6.66
C ARG A 19 26.11 -23.62 5.75
N GLN A 20 24.93 -23.10 6.07
CA GLN A 20 23.71 -23.25 5.26
C GLN A 20 23.92 -22.70 3.83
N ALA A 21 24.58 -21.54 3.71
CA ALA A 21 24.92 -20.97 2.41
C ALA A 21 25.91 -21.85 1.61
N LYS A 22 26.90 -22.47 2.28
CA LYS A 22 27.86 -23.38 1.64
C LYS A 22 27.25 -24.75 1.27
N SER A 23 26.26 -25.24 2.01
CA SER A 23 25.53 -26.48 1.69
C SER A 23 24.47 -26.30 0.61
N GLY A 24 24.19 -25.05 0.19
CA GLY A 24 23.11 -24.74 -0.75
C GLY A 24 21.73 -24.72 -0.11
N GLU A 25 21.65 -24.79 1.22
CA GLU A 25 20.41 -24.68 1.99
C GLU A 25 20.06 -23.20 2.16
N HIS A 26 19.44 -22.62 1.15
CA HIS A 26 18.85 -21.28 1.25
C HIS A 26 17.41 -21.36 1.81
N ALA A 27 16.99 -20.32 2.55
CA ALA A 27 15.57 -20.07 2.81
C ALA A 27 14.79 -20.06 1.49
N ARG A 28 13.49 -20.35 1.51
CA ARG A 28 12.67 -20.47 0.30
C ARG A 28 12.88 -19.29 -0.67
N VAL A 29 13.63 -19.54 -1.75
CA VAL A 29 13.83 -18.59 -2.84
C VAL A 29 12.74 -18.83 -3.87
N HIS A 30 12.13 -17.77 -4.37
CA HIS A 30 11.20 -17.87 -5.48
C HIS A 30 11.96 -17.84 -6.80
N THR A 31 11.67 -18.79 -7.69
CA THR A 31 12.22 -18.76 -9.06
C THR A 31 11.56 -17.64 -9.88
N PRO A 32 12.21 -17.14 -10.94
CA PRO A 32 11.58 -16.21 -11.88
C PRO A 32 10.22 -16.71 -12.40
N ASP A 33 10.11 -18.00 -12.70
CA ASP A 33 8.85 -18.65 -13.11
C ASP A 33 7.78 -18.63 -12.01
N GLU A 34 8.17 -18.85 -10.75
CA GLU A 34 7.26 -18.77 -9.60
C GLU A 34 6.77 -17.34 -9.35
N ILE A 35 7.63 -16.34 -9.59
CA ILE A 35 7.26 -14.92 -9.51
C ILE A 35 6.30 -14.56 -10.65
N GLN A 36 6.53 -15.08 -11.85
CA GLN A 36 5.66 -14.84 -13.00
C GLN A 36 4.30 -15.54 -12.88
N ALA A 37 4.26 -16.73 -12.26
CA ALA A 37 3.04 -17.45 -11.93
C ALA A 37 2.20 -16.73 -10.84
N ARG A 38 2.84 -15.90 -10.02
CA ARG A 38 2.12 -14.99 -9.12
C ARG A 38 1.47 -13.89 -9.94
N ARG A 39 0.17 -14.02 -10.17
CA ARG A 39 -0.65 -12.95 -10.73
C ARG A 39 -0.44 -11.68 -9.89
N PRO A 40 -0.27 -10.50 -10.52
CA PRO A 40 -0.16 -9.24 -9.77
C PRO A 40 -1.35 -9.11 -8.82
N GLY A 41 -1.07 -8.84 -7.54
CA GLY A 41 -2.09 -8.79 -6.48
C GLY A 41 -3.19 -7.74 -6.70
N ARG A 42 -2.98 -6.82 -7.66
CA ARG A 42 -4.02 -5.93 -8.16
C ARG A 42 -4.45 -6.39 -9.56
N PRO A 43 -5.73 -6.75 -9.78
CA PRO A 43 -6.21 -7.11 -11.10
C PRO A 43 -5.95 -5.97 -12.10
N ALA A 44 -5.33 -6.34 -13.23
CA ALA A 44 -5.19 -5.51 -14.42
C ALA A 44 -6.60 -5.26 -14.98
N GLY A 45 -7.24 -4.19 -14.50
CA GLY A 45 -8.69 -3.99 -14.64
C GLY A 45 -9.29 -3.12 -13.54
N SER A 46 -8.56 -2.84 -12.47
CA SER A 46 -8.92 -1.77 -11.50
C SER A 46 -8.73 -0.35 -12.05
N THR A 47 -8.69 -0.21 -13.37
CA THR A 47 -9.13 0.99 -14.06
C THR A 47 -10.65 0.87 -14.17
N ALA A 48 -11.38 1.46 -13.23
CA ALA A 48 -12.82 1.65 -13.45
C ALA A 48 -13.03 2.35 -14.81
N GLU A 49 -14.00 1.91 -15.60
CA GLU A 49 -14.35 2.49 -16.91
C GLU A 49 -14.51 4.02 -16.84
N VAL A 50 -14.94 4.51 -15.67
CA VAL A 50 -14.93 5.93 -15.31
C VAL A 50 -13.76 6.20 -14.36
N ARG A 51 -12.59 6.53 -14.92
CA ARG A 51 -11.46 7.00 -14.10
C ARG A 51 -11.81 8.36 -13.51
N LYS A 52 -11.79 8.45 -12.17
CA LYS A 52 -11.74 9.75 -11.49
C LYS A 52 -10.44 10.43 -11.89
N VAL A 53 -10.53 11.62 -12.48
CA VAL A 53 -9.36 12.46 -12.74
C VAL A 53 -8.97 13.14 -11.44
N SER A 54 -7.72 12.99 -11.01
CA SER A 54 -7.20 13.70 -9.85
C SER A 54 -6.93 15.14 -10.24
N THR A 55 -7.68 16.07 -9.65
CA THR A 55 -7.53 17.51 -9.89
C THR A 55 -7.44 18.22 -8.55
N THR A 56 -6.56 19.21 -8.46
CA THR A 56 -6.45 20.07 -7.27
C THR A 56 -7.49 21.18 -7.35
N ILE A 57 -8.44 21.18 -6.42
CA ILE A 57 -9.45 22.24 -6.26
C ILE A 57 -9.25 22.87 -4.89
N ARG A 58 -9.34 24.21 -4.82
CA ARG A 58 -9.31 24.95 -3.56
C ARG A 58 -10.75 25.12 -3.06
N PHE A 59 -10.96 24.83 -1.78
CA PHE A 59 -12.20 25.09 -1.07
C PHE A 59 -11.93 26.11 0.03
N ASP A 60 -12.95 26.90 0.37
CA ASP A 60 -12.89 27.71 1.57
C ASP A 60 -12.77 26.83 2.82
N PRO A 61 -12.10 27.31 3.89
CA PRO A 61 -11.82 26.49 5.06
C PRO A 61 -13.07 25.92 5.74
N ASP A 62 -14.12 26.72 5.86
CA ASP A 62 -15.41 26.37 6.45
C ASP A 62 -16.15 25.28 5.66
N VAL A 63 -16.15 25.38 4.33
CA VAL A 63 -16.71 24.37 3.44
C VAL A 63 -15.97 23.05 3.58
N LEU A 64 -14.63 23.10 3.62
CA LEU A 64 -13.81 21.91 3.76
C LEU A 64 -14.00 21.24 5.12
N GLU A 65 -14.12 22.01 6.19
CA GLU A 65 -14.44 21.52 7.52
C GLU A 65 -15.82 20.86 7.58
N GLY A 66 -16.83 21.52 7.03
CA GLY A 66 -18.19 20.97 6.95
C GLY A 66 -18.23 19.64 6.17
N LEU A 67 -17.52 19.57 5.04
CA LEU A 67 -17.40 18.33 4.27
C LEU A 67 -16.71 17.23 5.08
N ARG A 68 -15.56 17.50 5.72
CA ARG A 68 -14.84 16.51 6.53
C ARG A 68 -15.65 16.04 7.74
N ALA A 69 -16.42 16.93 8.36
CA ALA A 69 -17.29 16.60 9.50
C ALA A 69 -18.34 15.54 9.14
N THR A 70 -18.70 15.37 7.87
CA THR A 70 -19.59 14.28 7.43
C THR A 70 -18.99 12.87 7.60
N GLY A 71 -17.70 12.76 7.94
CA GLY A 71 -17.02 11.50 8.26
C GLY A 71 -16.39 10.80 7.04
N PRO A 72 -16.10 9.49 7.16
CA PRO A 72 -15.49 8.71 6.07
C PRO A 72 -16.28 8.83 4.76
N GLY A 73 -15.56 8.93 3.64
CA GLY A 73 -16.17 9.06 2.31
C GLY A 73 -16.67 10.47 1.95
N TRP A 74 -16.28 11.50 2.71
CA TRP A 74 -16.70 12.88 2.45
C TRP A 74 -16.39 13.38 1.03
N GLN A 75 -15.27 12.95 0.44
CA GLN A 75 -14.92 13.29 -0.94
C GLN A 75 -15.91 12.69 -1.95
N THR A 76 -16.40 11.49 -1.71
CA THR A 76 -17.44 10.86 -2.55
C THR A 76 -18.76 11.60 -2.42
N ARG A 77 -19.14 12.03 -1.20
CA ARG A 77 -20.32 12.86 -0.98
C ARG A 77 -20.19 14.23 -1.67
N ALA A 78 -19.03 14.89 -1.56
CA ALA A 78 -18.76 16.14 -2.26
C ALA A 78 -18.89 15.99 -3.78
N ASN A 79 -18.31 14.92 -4.35
CA ASN A 79 -18.44 14.62 -5.77
C ASN A 79 -19.90 14.36 -6.20
N ASN A 80 -20.71 13.72 -5.36
CA ASN A 80 -22.12 13.49 -5.66
C ASN A 80 -22.92 14.79 -5.62
N ALA A 81 -22.67 15.66 -4.64
CA ALA A 81 -23.30 16.99 -4.56
C ALA A 81 -22.97 17.84 -5.80
N LEU A 82 -21.71 17.83 -6.26
CA LEU A 82 -21.33 18.51 -7.51
C LEU A 82 -22.05 17.94 -8.73
N ARG A 83 -22.23 16.61 -8.80
CA ARG A 83 -23.00 15.98 -9.90
C ARG A 83 -24.47 16.36 -9.87
N GLU A 84 -25.07 16.45 -8.70
CA GLU A 84 -26.46 16.86 -8.53
C GLU A 84 -26.65 18.32 -8.90
N TRP A 85 -25.79 19.21 -8.41
CA TRP A 85 -25.78 20.62 -8.79
C TRP A 85 -25.68 20.82 -10.30
N LEU A 86 -24.79 20.06 -10.98
CA LEU A 86 -24.67 20.07 -12.45
C LEU A 86 -25.91 19.55 -13.19
N ARG A 87 -26.75 18.71 -12.57
CA ARG A 87 -28.01 18.25 -13.18
C ARG A 87 -29.13 19.28 -13.04
N GLU A 88 -29.13 20.02 -11.94
CA GLU A 88 -30.15 21.03 -11.64
C GLU A 88 -29.91 22.34 -12.41
N HIS A 89 -28.65 22.66 -12.73
CA HIS A 89 -28.23 23.94 -13.32
C HIS A 89 -27.82 23.81 -14.79
N ASN A 90 -28.34 22.81 -15.49
CA ASN A 90 -28.05 22.50 -16.89
C ASN A 90 -29.36 22.24 -17.64
#